data_AF-A0A7J2Y8L8-F1
#
_entry.id   AF-A0A7J2Y8L8-F1
#
_cell.length_a   1.000
_cell.length_b   1.000
_cell.length_c   1.000
_cell.angle_alpha   90.00
_cell.angle_beta   90.00
_cell.angle_gamma   90.00
#
_symmetry.space_group_name_H-M   'P 1'
#
loop_
_entity.id
_entity.type
_entity.pdbx_description
1 polymer ?
#
loop_
_entity_poly.entity_id
_entity_poly.type
_entity_poly.pdbx_seq_one_letter_code
_entity_poly.pdbx_strand_id
1 'polypeptide(L)'
;MELSDTLSRPFELLERLRTDRPEIAEDLAGLKNAVRRALVGAAVHMLDTMDFHHIAEHIAEGHLDPTDVPRLRSCHAILTATPWPDSLKSLASTLRDEVARLEQAIINKKPVDARASSHGVHEVEHELSHTARDWLSR
;
A
#
# COMPACT_ATOMS: atom_id res chain seq x y z
N MET A 1 -19.65 -32.71 10.17
CA MET A 1 -18.82 -31.87 11.06
C MET A 1 -18.78 -30.50 10.43
N GLU A 2 -19.74 -29.64 10.77
CA GLU A 2 -19.89 -28.32 10.16
C GLU A 2 -18.99 -27.32 10.89
N LEU A 3 -18.05 -26.73 10.14
CA LEU A 3 -17.12 -25.71 10.62
C LEU A 3 -17.72 -24.29 10.56
N SER A 4 -19.00 -24.13 10.23
CA SER A 4 -19.64 -22.82 10.04
C SER A 4 -20.07 -22.14 11.36
N ASP A 5 -20.34 -22.91 12.41
CA ASP A 5 -20.98 -22.40 13.63
C ASP A 5 -20.00 -21.69 14.60
N THR A 6 -18.70 -21.93 14.43
CA THR A 6 -17.65 -21.39 15.31
C THR A 6 -17.11 -20.03 14.87
N LEU A 7 -17.29 -19.65 13.60
CA LEU A 7 -16.79 -18.38 13.04
C LEU A 7 -17.84 -17.25 13.04
N SER A 8 -19.12 -17.54 13.27
CA SER A 8 -20.18 -16.51 13.40
C SER A 8 -20.15 -15.79 14.75
N ARG A 9 -19.73 -16.48 15.83
CA ARG A 9 -19.79 -15.96 17.19
C ARG A 9 -18.95 -14.70 17.46
N PRO A 10 -17.72 -14.52 16.91
CA PRO A 10 -16.94 -13.32 17.17
C PRO A 10 -17.58 -12.06 16.60
N PHE A 11 -18.17 -12.14 15.41
CA PHE A 11 -18.82 -10.99 14.77
C PHE A 11 -20.15 -10.64 15.43
N GLU A 12 -20.95 -11.64 15.83
CA GLU A 12 -22.17 -11.41 16.63
C GLU A 12 -21.87 -10.80 18.01
N LEU A 13 -20.77 -11.20 18.64
CA LEU A 13 -20.33 -10.64 19.92
C LEU A 13 -19.91 -9.17 19.76
N LEU A 14 -19.21 -8.82 18.68
CA LEU A 14 -18.83 -7.44 18.38
C LEU A 14 -20.05 -6.55 18.09
N GLU A 15 -21.05 -7.04 17.36
CA GLU A 15 -22.29 -6.28 17.11
C GLU A 15 -23.15 -6.11 18.36
N ARG A 16 -23.23 -7.13 19.24
CA ARG A 16 -23.90 -6.99 20.55
C ARG A 16 -23.18 -6.01 21.47
N LEU A 17 -21.86 -6.08 21.55
CA LEU A 17 -21.06 -5.14 22.35
C LEU A 17 -21.20 -3.69 21.86
N ARG A 18 -21.30 -3.48 20.54
CA ARG A 18 -21.58 -2.16 19.95
C ARG A 18 -22.93 -1.59 20.38
N THR A 19 -23.93 -2.45 20.54
CA THR A 19 -25.31 -2.04 20.83
C THR A 19 -25.53 -1.81 22.33
N ASP A 20 -24.95 -2.67 23.16
CA ASP A 20 -25.20 -2.66 24.61
C ASP A 20 -24.25 -1.71 25.37
N ARG A 21 -23.08 -1.38 24.78
CA ARG A 21 -22.02 -0.57 25.43
C ARG A 21 -21.48 0.51 24.45
N PRO A 22 -22.19 1.64 24.28
CA PRO A 22 -21.77 2.70 23.35
C PRO A 22 -20.37 3.26 23.65
N GLU A 23 -19.91 3.19 24.91
CA GLU A 23 -18.53 3.52 25.30
C GLU A 23 -17.49 2.60 24.65
N ILE A 24 -17.81 1.31 24.41
CA ILE A 24 -16.94 0.38 23.69
C ILE A 24 -16.91 0.68 22.19
N ALA A 25 -18.01 1.21 21.63
CA ALA A 25 -18.07 1.54 20.21
C ALA A 25 -17.12 2.70 19.87
N GLU A 26 -17.04 3.71 20.74
CA GLU A 26 -16.10 4.83 20.60
C GLU A 26 -14.65 4.36 20.76
N ASP A 27 -14.34 3.58 21.81
CA ASP A 27 -13.02 2.99 22.01
C ASP A 27 -12.57 2.11 20.82
N LEU A 28 -13.49 1.33 20.26
CA LEU A 28 -13.22 0.49 19.10
C LEU A 28 -12.97 1.32 17.84
N ALA A 29 -13.69 2.41 17.64
CA ALA A 29 -13.44 3.34 16.54
C ALA A 29 -12.07 4.01 16.67
N GLY A 30 -11.71 4.44 17.89
CA GLY A 30 -10.39 4.97 18.21
C GLY A 30 -9.28 3.97 17.94
N LEU A 31 -9.43 2.72 18.40
CA LEU A 31 -8.47 1.64 18.16
C LEU A 31 -8.30 1.32 16.67
N LYS A 32 -9.42 1.20 15.92
CA LYS A 32 -9.37 0.99 14.46
C LYS A 32 -8.62 2.10 13.75
N ASN A 33 -8.84 3.36 14.15
CA ASN A 33 -8.12 4.49 13.57
C ASN A 33 -6.63 4.46 13.92
N ALA A 34 -6.27 4.16 15.18
CA ALA A 34 -4.87 4.04 15.60
C ALA A 34 -4.12 2.94 14.84
N VAL A 35 -4.73 1.75 14.71
CA VAL A 35 -4.18 0.64 13.92
C VAL A 35 -4.02 1.03 12.45
N ARG A 36 -5.03 1.70 11.86
CA ARG A 36 -4.94 2.18 10.47
C ARG A 36 -3.78 3.15 10.29
N ARG A 37 -3.61 4.13 11.19
CA ARG A 37 -2.50 5.09 11.14
C ARG A 37 -1.15 4.39 11.23
N ALA A 38 -0.99 3.43 12.15
CA ALA A 38 0.23 2.64 12.27
C ALA A 38 0.54 1.85 10.98
N LEU A 39 -0.46 1.20 10.39
CA LEU A 39 -0.29 0.45 9.14
C LEU A 39 0.09 1.35 7.95
N VAL A 40 -0.54 2.52 7.82
CA VAL A 40 -0.19 3.51 6.78
C VAL A 40 1.24 4.02 6.99
N GLY A 41 1.62 4.36 8.22
CA GLY A 41 2.98 4.80 8.54
C GLY A 41 4.04 3.75 8.23
N ALA A 42 3.78 2.49 8.58
CA ALA A 42 4.66 1.38 8.25
C ALA A 42 4.77 1.16 6.73
N ALA A 43 3.64 1.20 6.02
CA ALA A 43 3.61 1.04 4.56
C ALA A 43 4.42 2.13 3.86
N VAL A 44 4.22 3.40 4.21
CA VAL A 44 4.97 4.54 3.65
C VAL A 44 6.46 4.38 3.91
N HIS A 45 6.85 4.08 5.15
CA HIS A 45 8.26 3.85 5.47
C HIS A 45 8.87 2.73 4.62
N MET A 46 8.17 1.60 4.48
CA MET A 46 8.65 0.49 3.64
C MET A 46 8.78 0.91 2.17
N LEU A 47 7.82 1.66 1.63
CA LEU A 47 7.86 2.19 0.25
C LEU A 47 9.05 3.15 0.06
N ASP A 48 9.28 4.08 1.00
CA ASP A 48 10.41 5.02 0.95
C ASP A 48 11.75 4.27 0.88
N THR A 49 11.88 3.13 1.58
CA THR A 49 13.12 2.33 1.58
C THR A 49 13.35 1.51 0.31
N MET A 50 12.40 1.47 -0.63
CA MET A 50 12.55 0.71 -1.88
C MET A 50 13.42 1.41 -2.93
N ASP A 51 13.73 2.70 -2.72
CA ASP A 51 14.65 3.48 -3.54
C ASP A 51 14.29 3.47 -5.04
N PHE A 52 13.06 3.88 -5.35
CA PHE A 52 12.57 3.95 -6.74
C PHE A 52 13.33 4.98 -7.58
N HIS A 53 13.95 5.97 -6.94
CA HIS A 53 14.83 6.93 -7.61
C HIS A 53 15.99 6.21 -8.31
N HIS A 54 16.74 5.39 -7.56
CA HIS A 54 17.85 4.64 -8.10
C HIS A 54 17.43 3.65 -9.21
N ILE A 55 16.26 3.01 -9.08
CA ILE A 55 15.71 2.15 -10.16
C ILE A 55 15.46 2.97 -11.43
N ALA A 56 14.88 4.16 -11.30
CA ALA A 56 14.60 5.04 -12.45
C ALA A 56 15.90 5.52 -13.12
N GLU A 57 16.93 5.87 -12.34
CA GLU A 57 18.26 6.24 -12.86
C GLU A 57 18.91 5.09 -13.63
N HIS A 58 18.97 3.89 -13.05
CA HIS A 58 19.49 2.69 -13.71
C HIS A 58 18.78 2.40 -15.04
N ILE A 59 17.44 2.48 -15.07
CA ILE A 59 16.68 2.28 -16.30
C ILE A 59 16.96 3.38 -17.32
N ALA A 60 17.13 4.63 -16.88
CA ALA A 60 17.47 5.75 -17.75
C ALA A 60 18.85 5.59 -18.42
N GLU A 61 19.79 4.92 -17.75
CA GLU A 61 21.11 4.50 -18.26
C GLU A 61 21.04 3.28 -19.20
N GLY A 62 19.88 2.64 -19.31
CA GLY A 62 19.65 1.47 -20.17
C GLY A 62 19.78 0.13 -19.44
N HIS A 63 19.87 0.13 -18.11
CA HIS A 63 19.92 -1.08 -17.31
C HIS A 63 18.51 -1.52 -16.90
N LEU A 64 18.05 -2.64 -17.46
CA LEU A 64 16.84 -3.31 -17.00
C LEU A 64 17.27 -4.52 -16.17
N ASP A 65 17.31 -4.35 -14.86
CA ASP A 65 17.74 -5.39 -13.92
C ASP A 65 16.55 -6.28 -13.51
N PRO A 66 16.54 -7.58 -13.89
CA PRO A 66 15.49 -8.50 -13.45
C PRO A 66 15.42 -8.69 -11.94
N THR A 67 16.47 -8.34 -11.19
CA THR A 67 16.50 -8.42 -9.72
C THR A 67 15.63 -7.36 -9.04
N ASP A 68 15.13 -6.35 -9.78
CA ASP A 68 14.15 -5.40 -9.29
C ASP A 68 12.73 -5.99 -9.21
N VAL A 69 12.42 -7.03 -9.98
CA VAL A 69 11.06 -7.63 -10.06
C VAL A 69 10.54 -8.09 -8.68
N PRO A 70 11.29 -8.83 -7.85
CA PRO A 70 10.84 -9.17 -6.50
C PRO A 70 10.50 -7.94 -5.64
N ARG A 71 11.27 -6.84 -5.78
CA ARG A 71 11.02 -5.60 -5.04
C ARG A 71 9.70 -4.95 -5.47
N LEU A 72 9.44 -4.90 -6.78
CA LEU A 72 8.18 -4.39 -7.33
C LEU A 72 6.97 -5.22 -6.86
N ARG A 73 7.12 -6.54 -6.76
CA ARG A 73 6.08 -7.42 -6.19
C ARG A 73 5.83 -7.15 -4.71
N SER A 74 6.88 -6.93 -3.93
CA SER A 74 6.75 -6.51 -2.53
C SER A 74 6.02 -5.17 -2.41
N CYS A 75 6.33 -4.20 -3.28
CA CYS A 75 5.61 -2.93 -3.35
C CYS A 75 4.10 -3.15 -3.60
N HIS A 76 3.76 -3.95 -4.61
CA HIS A 76 2.37 -4.27 -4.93
C HIS A 76 1.63 -4.92 -3.75
N ALA A 77 2.29 -5.83 -3.02
CA ALA A 77 1.73 -6.48 -1.84
C ALA A 77 1.44 -5.47 -0.72
N ILE A 78 2.36 -4.53 -0.44
CA ILE A 78 2.17 -3.46 0.55
C ILE A 78 1.00 -2.57 0.16
N LEU A 79 0.95 -2.12 -1.10
CA LEU A 79 -0.11 -1.25 -1.62
C LEU A 79 -1.48 -1.90 -1.53
N THR A 80 -1.55 -3.22 -1.74
CA THR A 80 -2.80 -3.99 -1.68
C THR A 80 -3.25 -4.28 -0.25
N ALA A 81 -2.32 -4.59 0.66
CA ALA A 81 -2.63 -4.97 2.03
C ALA A 81 -2.94 -3.77 2.95
N THR A 82 -2.46 -2.58 2.58
CA THR A 82 -2.59 -1.39 3.43
C THR A 82 -4.01 -0.81 3.36
N PRO A 83 -4.68 -0.57 4.51
CA PRO A 83 -6.01 0.00 4.55
C PRO A 83 -5.99 1.53 4.32
N TRP A 84 -5.66 1.97 3.10
CA TRP A 84 -5.50 3.38 2.76
C TRP A 84 -6.74 4.24 3.11
N PRO A 85 -6.59 5.40 3.77
CA PRO A 85 -7.64 6.41 3.95
C PRO A 85 -8.13 6.94 2.60
N ASP A 86 -9.37 7.43 2.56
CA ASP A 86 -10.01 7.84 1.30
C ASP A 86 -9.20 8.89 0.55
N SER A 87 -8.54 9.81 1.27
CA SER A 87 -7.64 10.81 0.71
C SER A 87 -6.37 10.24 0.06
N LEU A 88 -5.98 9.00 0.38
CA LEU A 88 -4.78 8.34 -0.16
C LEU A 88 -5.10 7.21 -1.14
N LYS A 89 -6.35 6.75 -1.22
CA LYS A 89 -6.75 5.59 -2.05
C LYS A 89 -6.41 5.77 -3.52
N SER A 90 -6.62 6.97 -4.06
CA SER A 90 -6.32 7.24 -5.48
C SER A 90 -4.82 7.11 -5.76
N LEU A 91 -3.97 7.77 -4.96
CA LEU A 91 -2.52 7.72 -5.10
C LEU A 91 -1.97 6.31 -4.93
N ALA A 92 -2.44 5.57 -3.92
CA ALA A 92 -2.03 4.19 -3.71
C ALA A 92 -2.45 3.27 -4.88
N SER A 93 -3.62 3.49 -5.48
CA SER A 93 -4.06 2.76 -6.67
C SER A 93 -3.20 3.10 -7.88
N THR A 94 -2.92 4.39 -8.11
CA THR A 94 -2.07 4.84 -9.21
C THR A 94 -0.66 4.26 -9.09
N LEU A 95 -0.07 4.30 -7.89
CA LEU A 95 1.26 3.73 -7.66
C LEU A 95 1.27 2.22 -7.92
N ARG A 96 0.22 1.51 -7.51
CA ARG A 96 0.10 0.07 -7.76
C ARG A 96 0.07 -0.23 -9.26
N ASP A 97 -0.65 0.57 -10.03
CA ASP A 97 -0.77 0.40 -11.48
C ASP A 97 0.56 0.71 -12.19
N GLU A 98 1.28 1.75 -11.78
CA GLU A 98 2.61 2.09 -12.31
C GLU A 98 3.66 1.02 -11.96
N VAL A 99 3.64 0.50 -10.73
CA VAL A 99 4.50 -0.61 -10.29
C VAL A 99 4.24 -1.86 -11.13
N ALA A 100 2.98 -2.19 -11.41
CA ALA A 100 2.62 -3.31 -12.26
C ALA A 100 3.10 -3.11 -13.71
N ARG A 101 2.97 -1.90 -14.26
CA ARG A 101 3.48 -1.58 -15.61
C ARG A 101 5.01 -1.71 -15.66
N LEU A 102 5.71 -1.19 -14.66
CA LEU A 102 7.16 -1.31 -14.57
C LEU A 102 7.61 -2.77 -14.46
N GLU A 103 6.96 -3.57 -13.61
CA GLU A 103 7.24 -5.01 -13.50
C GLU A 103 7.11 -5.69 -14.86
N GLN A 104 6.00 -5.45 -15.57
CA GLN A 104 5.78 -6.04 -16.89
C GLN A 104 6.78 -5.53 -17.93
N ALA A 105 7.20 -4.27 -17.87
CA ALA A 105 8.19 -3.73 -18.79
C ALA A 105 9.57 -4.38 -18.57
N ILE A 106 9.98 -4.61 -17.32
CA ILE A 106 11.23 -5.31 -16.98
C ILE A 106 11.16 -6.77 -17.45
N ILE A 107 10.10 -7.50 -17.11
CA ILE A 107 9.92 -8.91 -17.50
C ILE A 107 9.96 -9.09 -19.01
N ASN A 108 9.27 -8.20 -19.74
CA ASN A 108 9.17 -8.27 -21.20
C ASN A 108 10.31 -7.54 -21.93
N LYS A 109 11.32 -7.05 -21.19
CA LYS A 109 12.49 -6.34 -21.74
C LYS A 109 12.10 -5.18 -22.66
N LYS A 110 11.15 -4.35 -22.23
CA LYS A 110 10.65 -3.17 -22.95
C LYS A 110 11.25 -1.89 -22.36
N PRO A 111 12.44 -1.43 -22.80
CA PRO A 111 13.16 -0.33 -22.16
C PRO A 111 12.42 1.01 -22.22
N VAL A 112 11.69 1.29 -23.31
CA VAL A 112 10.90 2.52 -23.44
C VAL A 112 9.76 2.55 -22.41
N ASP A 113 9.04 1.43 -22.29
CA ASP A 113 7.94 1.29 -21.32
C ASP A 113 8.45 1.32 -19.89
N ALA A 114 9.61 0.70 -19.63
CA ALA A 114 10.25 0.68 -18.32
C ALA A 114 10.68 2.09 -17.88
N ARG A 115 11.23 2.89 -18.81
CA ARG A 115 11.62 4.27 -18.53
C ARG A 115 10.42 5.16 -18.19
N ALA A 116 9.33 5.04 -18.95
CA ALA A 116 8.11 5.79 -18.68
C ALA A 116 7.51 5.40 -17.31
N SER A 117 7.38 4.10 -17.06
CA SER A 117 6.75 3.59 -15.83
C SER A 117 7.62 3.81 -14.59
N SER A 118 8.95 3.74 -14.68
CA SER A 118 9.85 4.02 -13.54
C SER A 118 9.80 5.47 -13.09
N HIS A 119 9.72 6.42 -14.03
CA HIS A 119 9.45 7.81 -13.69
C HIS A 119 8.08 7.97 -13.03
N GLY A 120 7.04 7.32 -13.56
CA GLY A 120 5.70 7.32 -12.95
C GLY A 120 5.68 6.76 -11.53
N VAL A 121 6.37 5.64 -11.27
CA VAL A 121 6.52 5.06 -9.93
C VAL A 121 7.19 6.06 -8.97
N HIS A 122 8.29 6.68 -9.39
CA HIS A 122 9.03 7.67 -8.58
C HIS A 122 8.17 8.87 -8.17
N GLU A 123 7.51 9.52 -9.14
CA GLU A 123 6.71 10.71 -8.85
C GLU A 123 5.50 10.40 -7.96
N VAL A 124 4.78 9.31 -8.25
CA VAL A 124 3.58 8.94 -7.50
C VAL A 124 3.94 8.43 -6.10
N GLU A 125 5.08 7.77 -5.94
CA GLU A 125 5.59 7.41 -4.61
C GLU A 125 5.90 8.66 -3.79
N HIS A 126 6.60 9.65 -4.35
CA HIS A 126 6.87 10.90 -3.67
C HIS A 126 5.58 11.61 -3.22
N GLU A 127 4.59 11.71 -4.10
CA GLU A 127 3.31 12.33 -3.78
C GLU A 127 2.52 11.55 -2.70
N LEU A 128 2.49 10.21 -2.80
CA LEU A 128 1.86 9.36 -1.80
C LEU A 128 2.54 9.53 -0.44
N SER A 129 3.86 9.46 -0.40
CA SER A 129 4.67 9.55 0.82
C SER A 129 4.57 10.93 1.47
N HIS A 130 4.55 12.02 0.68
CA HIS A 130 4.28 13.37 1.19
C HIS A 130 2.86 13.46 1.79
N THR A 131 1.84 13.12 1.00
CA THR A 131 0.43 13.24 1.40
C THR A 131 0.09 12.35 2.59
N ALA A 132 0.70 11.17 2.68
CA ALA A 132 0.51 10.27 3.80
C ALA A 132 1.13 10.81 5.10
N ARG A 133 2.31 11.43 5.04
CA ARG A 133 2.91 12.10 6.21
C ARG A 133 2.07 13.28 6.69
N ASP A 134 1.53 14.07 5.77
CA ASP A 134 0.59 15.14 6.08
C ASP A 134 -0.72 14.63 6.70
N TRP A 135 -1.18 13.45 6.30
CA TRP A 135 -2.35 12.81 6.90
C TRP A 135 -2.03 12.25 8.30
N LEU A 136 -0.84 11.65 8.47
CA LEU A 136 -0.38 11.08 9.74
C LEU A 136 -0.08 12.12 10.82
N SER A 137 0.11 13.39 10.48
CA SER A 137 0.40 14.47 11.44
C SER A 137 -0.86 15.18 11.97
N ARG A 138 -2.04 14.89 11.42
CA ARG A 138 -3.34 15.44 11.83
C ARG A 138 -3.97 14.66 12.98
#